data_AF-A0A348DKU0-F1
#
_entry.id   AF-A0A348DKU0-F1
#
_cell.length_a   1.000
_cell.length_b   1.000
_cell.length_c   1.000
_cell.angle_alpha   90.00
_cell.angle_beta   90.00
_cell.angle_gamma   90.00
#
_symmetry.space_group_name_H-M   'P 1'
#
loop_
_entity.id
_entity.type
_entity.pdbx_description
1 polymer ?
#
loop_
_entity_poly.entity_id
_entity_poly.type
_entity_poly.pdbx_seq_one_letter_code
_entity_poly.pdbx_strand_id
1 'polypeptide(L)' 'MGLKPGPKPIAKSTGKPDQRRRDNKDTPGNTPGLKPSKSTGK' A
#
# COMPACT_ATOMS: atom_id res chain seq x y z
N MET A 1 8.15 12.57 -3.63
CA MET A 1 8.28 11.10 -3.76
C MET A 1 6.90 10.54 -4.04
N GLY A 2 6.64 10.13 -5.29
CA GLY A 2 5.35 9.53 -5.66
C GLY A 2 5.14 8.20 -4.97
N LEU A 3 3.90 7.90 -4.62
CA LEU A 3 3.50 6.56 -4.18
C LEU A 3 3.72 5.59 -5.34
N LYS A 4 4.24 4.40 -5.06
CA LYS A 4 4.47 3.43 -6.14
C LYS A 4 3.10 2.95 -6.64
N PRO A 5 2.91 2.84 -7.96
CA PRO A 5 1.70 2.25 -8.51
C PRO A 5 1.66 0.74 -8.26
N GLY A 6 0.46 0.20 -8.17
CA GLY A 6 0.19 -1.23 -7.99
C GLY A 6 0.08 -1.69 -6.53
N PRO A 7 -0.57 -2.84 -6.32
CA PRO A 7 -0.86 -3.34 -4.99
C PRO A 7 0.40 -3.64 -4.19
N LYS A 8 0.27 -3.43 -2.88
CA LYS A 8 1.33 -3.60 -1.91
C LYS A 8 1.68 -5.09 -1.80
N PRO A 9 2.93 -5.48 -2.04
CA PRO A 9 3.36 -6.87 -1.95
C PRO A 9 3.13 -7.44 -0.56
N ILE A 10 2.88 -8.75 -0.50
CA ILE A 10 2.84 -9.50 0.75
C ILE A 10 4.25 -9.94 1.12
N ALA A 11 4.66 -9.68 2.36
CA ALA A 11 5.94 -10.14 2.89
C ALA A 11 5.90 -11.66 3.11
N LYS A 12 6.86 -12.37 2.51
CA LYS A 12 6.93 -13.85 2.57
C LYS A 12 7.03 -14.40 3.99
N SER A 13 7.67 -13.67 4.90
CA SER A 13 7.90 -14.10 6.27
C SER A 13 6.68 -13.96 7.19
N THR A 14 5.80 -13.00 6.90
CA THR A 14 4.66 -12.68 7.79
C THR A 14 3.30 -12.91 7.16
N GLY A 15 3.22 -13.08 5.84
CA GLY A 15 1.97 -13.14 5.10
C GLY A 15 1.17 -11.82 5.13
N LYS A 16 1.77 -10.73 5.61
CA LYS A 16 1.13 -9.41 5.73
C LYS A 16 1.68 -8.43 4.68
N PRO A 17 0.96 -7.34 4.37
CA PRO A 17 1.47 -6.30 3.47
C PRO A 17 2.83 -5.75 3.90
N ASP A 18 3.77 -5.59 2.97
CA ASP A 18 5.15 -5.19 3.22
C ASP A 18 5.27 -3.77 3.82
N GLN A 19 5.42 -3.68 5.13
CA GLN A 19 5.43 -2.40 5.86
C GLN A 19 6.51 -1.40 5.39
N ARG A 20 7.55 -1.85 4.66
CA ARG A 20 8.61 -0.99 4.11
C ARG A 20 8.17 -0.15 2.92
N ARG A 21 7.17 -0.60 2.16
CA ARG A 21 6.63 0.14 1.01
C ARG A 21 5.58 1.15 1.44
N ARG A 22 5.67 2.40 0.95
CA ARG A 22 4.56 3.35 0.98
C ARG A 22 3.72 3.18 -0.27
N ASP A 23 2.57 2.55 -0.11
CA ASP A 23 1.49 2.51 -1.09
C ASP A 23 0.22 3.04 -0.39
N ASN A 24 -0.75 3.53 -1.15
CA ASN A 24 -2.01 4.07 -0.62
C ASN A 24 -3.12 3.01 -0.58
N LYS A 25 -4.20 3.32 0.14
CA LYS A 25 -5.42 2.50 0.10
C LYS A 25 -6.09 2.52 -1.28
N ASP A 26 -5.95 3.61 -2.01
CA ASP A 26 -6.71 3.90 -3.24
C ASP A 26 -6.16 3.19 -4.49
N THR A 27 -5.01 2.51 -4.38
CA THR A 27 -4.45 1.75 -5.50
C THR A 27 -5.31 0.50 -5.75
N PRO A 28 -5.80 0.29 -6.98
CA PRO A 28 -6.56 -0.90 -7.32
C PRO A 28 -5.78 -2.19 -6.98
N GLY A 29 -6.47 -3.15 -6.35
CA GLY A 29 -5.87 -4.42 -5.91
C GLY A 29 -5.22 -4.39 -4.52
N ASN A 30 -5.22 -3.25 -3.83
CA ASN A 30 -4.74 -3.20 -2.44
C ASN A 30 -5.75 -3.77 -1.44
N THR A 31 -5.24 -4.24 -0.30
CA THR A 31 -6.10 -4.73 0.78
C THR A 31 -6.84 -3.56 1.45
N PRO A 32 -8.16 -3.70 1.72
CA PRO A 32 -8.98 -2.60 2.25
C PRO A 32 -8.58 -2.15 3.67
N GLY A 33 -7.78 -2.95 4.37
CA GLY A 33 -7.20 -2.62 5.68
C GLY A 33 -6.00 -1.68 5.63
N LEU A 34 -5.53 -1.28 4.44
CA LEU A 34 -4.45 -0.30 4.33
C LEU A 34 -4.93 1.11 4.67
N LYS A 35 -4.11 1.85 5.41
CA LYS A 35 -4.38 3.25 5.72
C LYS A 35 -4.21 4.09 4.46
N PRO A 36 -5.11 5.04 4.18
CA PRO A 36 -4.92 6.00 3.08
C PRO A 36 -3.65 6.82 3.32
N SER A 37 -2.98 7.22 2.24
CA SER A 37 -1.81 8.10 2.35
C SER A 37 -2.29 9.55 2.48
N LYS A 38 -1.62 10.36 3.31
CA LYS A 38 -1.89 11.81 3.35
C LYS A 38 -1.69 12.48 1.98
N SER A 39 -0.89 11.87 1.11
CA SER A 39 -0.63 12.36 -0.25
C SER A 39 -1.57 11.78 -1.32
N THR A 40 -2.50 10.89 -0.97
CA THR A 40 -3.61 10.51 -1.88
C THR A 40 -4.87 11.30 -1.68
N GLY A 41 -4.95 12.11 -0.62
CA GLY A 41 -5.97 13.14 -0.48
C GLY A 41 -5.65 14.33 -1.38
N LYS A 42 -5.89 14.18 -2.68
CA LYS A 42 -6.33 15.23 -3.60
C LYS A 42 -7.22 14.60 -4.66
#